data_AF-A0A2H0GRM9-F1
#
_entry.id   AF-A0A2H0GRM9-F1
#
_cell.length_a   1.000
_cell.length_b   1.000
_cell.length_c   1.000
_cell.angle_alpha   90.00
_cell.angle_beta   90.00
_cell.angle_gamma   90.00
#
_symmetry.space_group_name_H-M   'P 1'
#
loop_
_entity.id
_entity.type
_entity.pdbx_description
1 polymer ?
#
loop_
_entity_poly.entity_id
_entity_poly.type
_entity_poly.pdbx_seq_one_letter_code
_entity_poly.pdbx_strand_id
1 'polypeptide(L)'
;EVANKIEVYQLDKSPIMPEFTIPETFSDANDYLRHISYEGAQWRYGEISAEIAERIEFELGTIKFMGFPDYFLIVWDFLKAAREMGVSVGPGRGSAAGSVVSYCLRITDIEPLKYNLLFERFLNPDRISMPDIDIDFDDDGRDKVLHWVREKYGSKRVAHLITFGTMAAKMAIRDVARVQKLPLSEADRLSKLIPEVPGITLAEALKQVPELKFELDKGKPEVSSVILNAIKLEGSVRNTGTHACGIIIGREDLDHYIPVTTVKDSVLEYASQYDGKFIEPVGLLKMDFLGLKTLSIIKDTLKNIKKSKGIDLDIDTISFEDEKTYKLFSRGDTVALFQFESDGMRKHLKNLKPSRFEDLIAMVALYRPGPMEYIPNFIDRKNGREKIEYDVPEMAEYLEETYGITVYQEQVMLLSRKLGGFTRGESDSLRKAMGKKKIDEMEKLKALFLEGCKANNLPLEKVEKVWKDWEAFAKYAFNKSHATCYAYLAYQTAFLKANYRA
;
A
#
# COMPACT_ATOMS: atom_id res chain seq x y z
N GLU A 1 -47.93 -11.67 3.49
CA GLU A 1 -48.04 -11.53 2.02
C GLU A 1 -46.91 -10.70 1.41
N VAL A 2 -46.72 -9.43 1.79
CA VAL A 2 -45.64 -8.57 1.24
C VAL A 2 -44.24 -9.14 1.45
N ALA A 3 -43.92 -9.65 2.65
CA ALA A 3 -42.62 -10.27 2.92
C ALA A 3 -42.29 -11.46 1.99
N ASN A 4 -43.31 -12.19 1.52
CA ASN A 4 -43.14 -13.34 0.63
C ASN A 4 -42.90 -12.92 -0.83
N LYS A 5 -43.04 -11.63 -1.15
CA LYS A 5 -42.79 -11.05 -2.48
C LYS A 5 -41.44 -10.31 -2.53
N ILE A 6 -40.65 -10.35 -1.45
CA ILE A 6 -39.32 -9.73 -1.40
C ILE A 6 -38.31 -10.66 -2.05
N GLU A 7 -37.67 -10.18 -3.11
CA GLU A 7 -36.50 -10.82 -3.70
C GLU A 7 -35.23 -10.31 -3.01
N VAL A 8 -34.34 -11.23 -2.65
CA VAL A 8 -33.05 -10.90 -2.05
C VAL A 8 -31.97 -11.05 -3.10
N TYR A 9 -31.28 -9.96 -3.41
CA TYR A 9 -30.16 -9.96 -4.34
C TYR A 9 -28.88 -10.34 -3.61
N GLN A 10 -28.12 -11.27 -4.19
CA GLN A 10 -26.75 -11.52 -3.75
C GLN A 10 -25.84 -10.48 -4.41
N LEU A 11 -25.01 -9.83 -3.60
CA LEU A 11 -24.07 -8.83 -4.10
C LEU A 11 -22.86 -9.47 -4.78
N ASP A 12 -22.51 -10.72 -4.44
CA ASP A 12 -21.33 -11.44 -4.94
C ASP A 12 -21.49 -11.80 -6.43
N LYS A 13 -21.02 -10.91 -7.30
CA LYS A 13 -21.07 -11.05 -8.76
C LYS A 13 -19.68 -11.28 -9.31
N SER A 14 -19.61 -11.94 -10.46
CA SER A 14 -18.37 -12.03 -11.23
C SER A 14 -17.86 -10.62 -11.59
N PRO A 15 -16.54 -10.40 -11.61
CA PRO A 15 -15.98 -9.09 -11.94
C PRO A 15 -16.46 -8.57 -13.30
N ILE A 16 -16.87 -7.31 -13.31
CA ILE A 16 -17.33 -6.55 -14.48
C ILE A 16 -16.19 -5.61 -14.85
N MET A 17 -15.31 -6.10 -15.71
CA MET A 17 -14.14 -5.32 -16.13
C MET A 17 -14.54 -4.25 -17.14
N PRO A 18 -14.04 -3.00 -16.99
CA PRO A 18 -14.10 -2.02 -18.06
C PRO A 18 -13.37 -2.56 -19.29
N GLU A 19 -13.89 -2.27 -20.49
CA GLU A 19 -13.29 -2.71 -21.75
C GLU A 19 -12.31 -1.65 -22.27
N PHE A 20 -11.14 -2.10 -22.73
CA PHE A 20 -10.19 -1.24 -23.41
C PHE A 20 -10.39 -1.32 -24.92
N THR A 21 -10.49 -0.18 -25.60
CA THR A 21 -10.53 -0.15 -27.05
C THR A 21 -9.14 -0.40 -27.63
N ILE A 22 -8.89 -1.62 -28.10
CA ILE A 22 -7.63 -2.01 -28.73
C ILE A 22 -7.56 -1.57 -30.20
N PRO A 23 -6.35 -1.37 -30.76
CA PRO A 23 -6.19 -1.15 -32.20
C PRO A 23 -6.64 -2.37 -33.02
N GLU A 24 -7.25 -2.14 -34.19
CA GLU A 24 -7.78 -3.19 -35.08
C GLU A 24 -6.72 -4.21 -35.55
N THR A 25 -5.44 -3.86 -35.46
CA THR A 25 -4.32 -4.73 -35.85
C THR A 25 -4.08 -5.90 -34.90
N PHE A 26 -4.63 -5.86 -33.69
CA PHE A 26 -4.46 -6.89 -32.65
C PHE A 26 -5.73 -7.72 -32.50
N SER A 27 -5.58 -9.01 -32.21
CA SER A 27 -6.74 -9.91 -32.13
C SER A 27 -7.56 -9.73 -30.85
N ASP A 28 -6.89 -9.47 -29.73
CA ASP A 28 -7.51 -9.28 -28.42
C ASP A 28 -6.62 -8.44 -27.48
N ALA A 29 -7.15 -8.11 -26.29
CA ALA A 29 -6.44 -7.34 -25.28
C ALA A 29 -5.15 -8.00 -24.79
N ASN A 30 -5.04 -9.33 -24.79
CA ASN A 30 -3.81 -10.02 -24.38
C ASN A 30 -2.71 -9.85 -25.43
N ASP A 31 -3.05 -9.98 -26.71
CA ASP A 31 -2.10 -9.79 -27.81
C ASP A 31 -1.54 -8.37 -27.82
N TYR A 32 -2.43 -7.38 -27.66
CA TYR A 32 -2.01 -5.98 -27.55
C TYR A 32 -1.16 -5.73 -26.29
N LEU A 33 -1.59 -6.22 -25.12
CA LEU A 33 -0.84 -6.09 -23.87
C LEU A 33 0.56 -6.71 -23.99
N ARG A 34 0.67 -7.89 -24.60
CA ARG A 34 1.94 -8.56 -24.86
C ARG A 34 2.85 -7.68 -25.72
N HIS A 35 2.33 -7.16 -26.83
CA HIS A 35 3.08 -6.30 -27.73
C HIS A 35 3.68 -5.08 -27.02
N ILE A 36 2.86 -4.28 -26.33
CA ILE A 36 3.34 -3.08 -25.63
C ILE A 36 4.24 -3.41 -24.42
N SER A 37 4.08 -4.59 -23.81
CA SER A 37 4.98 -5.05 -22.74
C SER A 37 6.38 -5.32 -23.27
N TYR A 38 6.50 -5.92 -24.46
CA TYR A 38 7.80 -6.14 -25.11
C TYR A 38 8.43 -4.85 -25.62
N GLU A 39 7.65 -3.89 -26.14
CA GLU A 39 8.16 -2.56 -26.46
C GLU A 39 8.71 -1.86 -25.22
N GLY A 40 7.97 -1.93 -24.10
CA GLY A 40 8.40 -1.41 -22.81
C GLY A 40 9.65 -2.11 -22.27
N ALA A 41 9.75 -3.43 -22.41
CA ALA A 41 10.92 -4.21 -22.02
C ALA A 41 12.16 -3.81 -22.83
N GLN A 42 12.02 -3.66 -24.14
CA GLN A 42 13.09 -3.20 -25.02
C GLN A 42 13.59 -1.79 -24.63
N TRP A 43 12.68 -0.91 -24.23
CA TRP A 43 13.04 0.43 -23.76
C TRP A 43 13.72 0.43 -22.38
N ARG A 44 13.24 -0.38 -21.42
CA ARG A 44 13.78 -0.44 -20.05
C ARG A 44 15.11 -1.19 -19.96
N TYR A 45 15.19 -2.35 -20.59
CA TYR A 45 16.31 -3.28 -20.46
C TYR A 45 17.32 -3.16 -21.60
N GLY A 46 16.90 -2.65 -22.76
CA GLY A 46 17.69 -2.76 -23.98
C GLY A 46 17.70 -4.22 -24.44
N GLU A 47 18.65 -5.02 -23.97
CA GLU A 47 18.71 -6.44 -24.31
C GLU A 47 17.81 -7.27 -23.39
N ILE A 48 16.89 -8.04 -23.99
CA ILE A 48 15.96 -8.90 -23.25
C ILE A 48 16.60 -10.27 -23.07
N SER A 49 17.12 -10.53 -21.87
CA SER A 49 17.68 -11.84 -21.50
C SER A 49 16.59 -12.92 -21.44
N ALA A 50 17.02 -14.20 -21.46
CA ALA A 50 16.10 -15.33 -21.30
C ALA A 50 15.31 -15.27 -19.98
N GLU A 51 15.93 -14.84 -18.89
CA GLU A 51 15.28 -14.68 -17.58
C GLU A 51 14.18 -13.59 -17.62
N ILE A 52 14.46 -12.45 -18.26
CA ILE A 52 13.49 -11.36 -18.41
C ILE A 52 12.32 -11.83 -19.28
N ALA A 53 12.61 -12.48 -20.42
CA ALA A 53 11.58 -13.00 -21.32
C ALA A 53 10.70 -14.05 -20.63
N GLU A 54 11.30 -14.99 -19.89
CA GLU A 54 10.56 -16.02 -19.13
C GLU A 54 9.64 -15.38 -18.08
N ARG A 55 10.14 -14.38 -17.35
CA ARG A 55 9.34 -13.66 -16.36
C ARG A 55 8.18 -12.90 -17.01
N ILE A 56 8.41 -12.20 -18.13
CA ILE A 56 7.36 -11.49 -18.87
C ILE A 56 6.27 -12.46 -19.34
N GLU A 57 6.64 -13.57 -19.96
CA GLU A 57 5.67 -14.55 -20.48
C GLU A 57 4.90 -15.25 -19.35
N PHE A 58 5.56 -15.57 -18.23
CA PHE A 58 4.89 -16.09 -17.05
C PHE A 58 3.84 -15.12 -16.49
N GLU A 59 4.19 -13.84 -16.36
CA GLU A 59 3.27 -12.81 -15.87
C GLU A 59 2.12 -12.56 -16.84
N LEU A 60 2.39 -12.40 -18.14
CA LEU A 60 1.37 -12.22 -19.18
C LEU A 60 0.41 -13.42 -19.25
N GLY A 61 0.96 -14.64 -19.16
CA GLY A 61 0.15 -15.86 -19.10
C GLY A 61 -0.77 -15.89 -17.88
N THR A 62 -0.27 -15.44 -16.72
CA THR A 62 -1.08 -15.32 -15.51
C THR A 62 -2.17 -14.25 -15.63
N ILE A 63 -1.82 -13.07 -16.15
CA ILE A 63 -2.78 -11.96 -16.39
C ILE A 63 -3.89 -12.40 -17.34
N LYS A 64 -3.54 -13.11 -18.42
CA LYS A 64 -4.49 -13.69 -19.36
C LYS A 64 -5.40 -14.73 -18.70
N PHE A 65 -4.82 -15.65 -17.94
CA PHE A 65 -5.57 -16.70 -17.24
C PHE A 65 -6.59 -16.13 -16.26
N MET A 66 -6.23 -15.04 -15.56
CA MET A 66 -7.10 -14.38 -14.58
C MET A 66 -8.13 -13.42 -15.22
N GLY A 67 -7.99 -13.10 -16.51
CA GLY A 67 -8.91 -12.20 -17.22
C GLY A 67 -8.69 -10.71 -16.92
N PHE A 68 -7.43 -10.30 -16.69
CA PHE A 68 -7.11 -8.89 -16.40
C PHE A 68 -6.33 -8.11 -17.48
N PRO A 69 -6.29 -8.50 -18.78
CA PRO A 69 -5.52 -7.73 -19.76
C PRO A 69 -6.04 -6.30 -19.94
N ASP A 70 -7.36 -6.11 -20.06
CA ASP A 70 -8.00 -4.79 -20.19
C ASP A 70 -7.68 -3.87 -19.00
N TYR A 71 -7.63 -4.44 -17.80
CA TYR A 71 -7.27 -3.68 -16.60
C TYR A 71 -5.86 -3.07 -16.71
N PHE A 72 -4.87 -3.87 -17.10
CA PHE A 72 -3.51 -3.37 -17.30
C PHE A 72 -3.43 -2.33 -18.41
N LEU A 73 -4.19 -2.52 -19.50
CA LEU A 73 -4.26 -1.56 -20.60
C LEU A 73 -4.88 -0.23 -20.17
N ILE A 74 -5.95 -0.26 -19.38
CA ILE A 74 -6.58 0.94 -18.83
C ILE A 74 -5.59 1.69 -17.92
N VAL A 75 -4.92 0.97 -17.02
CA VAL A 75 -3.90 1.54 -16.13
C VAL A 75 -2.77 2.18 -16.93
N TRP A 76 -2.26 1.47 -17.92
CA TRP A 76 -1.23 1.96 -18.82
C TRP A 76 -1.66 3.23 -19.57
N ASP A 77 -2.89 3.27 -20.12
CA ASP A 77 -3.36 4.35 -20.99
C ASP A 77 -3.48 5.69 -20.22
N PHE A 78 -4.15 5.70 -19.07
CA PHE A 78 -4.24 6.96 -18.31
C PHE A 78 -2.90 7.37 -17.70
N LEU A 79 -2.01 6.43 -17.36
CA LEU A 79 -0.66 6.76 -16.87
C LEU A 79 0.24 7.32 -17.97
N LYS A 80 0.09 6.82 -19.19
CA LYS A 80 0.74 7.41 -20.38
C LYS A 80 0.21 8.82 -20.62
N ALA A 81 -1.11 8.99 -20.67
CA ALA A 81 -1.73 10.30 -20.83
C ALA A 81 -1.35 11.28 -19.70
N ALA A 82 -1.28 10.82 -18.45
CA ALA A 82 -0.83 11.62 -17.32
C ALA A 82 0.57 12.22 -17.57
N ARG A 83 1.52 11.38 -17.98
CA ARG A 83 2.89 11.83 -18.28
C ARG A 83 2.95 12.78 -19.47
N GLU A 84 2.17 12.52 -20.52
CA GLU A 84 2.05 13.42 -21.69
C GLU A 84 1.45 14.79 -21.32
N MET A 85 0.55 14.84 -20.33
CA MET A 85 0.01 16.08 -19.76
C MET A 85 0.97 16.78 -18.77
N GLY A 86 2.18 16.24 -18.57
CA GLY A 86 3.16 16.77 -17.62
C GLY A 86 2.79 16.54 -16.16
N VAL A 87 1.98 15.52 -15.86
CA VAL A 87 1.70 15.04 -14.50
C VAL A 87 2.83 14.13 -14.04
N SER A 88 3.33 14.35 -12.83
CA SER A 88 4.28 13.49 -12.16
C SER A 88 3.54 12.29 -11.60
N VAL A 89 4.05 11.10 -11.92
CA VAL A 89 3.52 9.82 -11.44
C VAL A 89 4.53 9.22 -10.48
N GLY A 90 4.08 8.67 -9.36
CA GLY A 90 4.94 7.97 -8.41
C GLY A 90 5.45 6.63 -8.96
N PRO A 91 6.46 6.03 -8.31
CA PRO A 91 7.08 4.79 -8.76
C PRO A 91 6.19 3.53 -8.62
N GLY A 92 4.93 3.71 -8.22
CA GLY A 92 3.98 2.66 -7.85
C GLY A 92 3.79 2.56 -6.35
N ARG A 93 2.73 1.88 -5.92
CA ARG A 93 2.44 1.58 -4.51
C ARG A 93 1.94 0.15 -4.37
N GLY A 94 2.20 -0.44 -3.20
CA GLY A 94 1.68 -1.76 -2.86
C GLY A 94 2.48 -2.88 -3.52
N SER A 95 1.80 -3.92 -3.99
CA SER A 95 2.46 -5.08 -4.63
C SER A 95 2.64 -4.94 -6.14
N ALA A 96 2.03 -3.94 -6.79
CA ALA A 96 2.13 -3.77 -8.24
C ALA A 96 3.58 -3.68 -8.74
N ALA A 97 4.49 -3.15 -7.90
CA ALA A 97 5.93 -3.08 -8.19
C ALA A 97 6.65 -4.43 -8.24
N GLY A 98 6.00 -5.53 -7.87
CA GLY A 98 6.53 -6.90 -8.04
C GLY A 98 6.36 -7.47 -9.45
N SER A 99 5.69 -6.75 -10.36
CA SER A 99 5.43 -7.19 -11.73
C SER A 99 6.40 -6.57 -12.73
N VAL A 100 7.09 -7.43 -13.52
CA VAL A 100 7.88 -6.98 -14.67
C VAL A 100 6.98 -6.37 -15.73
N VAL A 101 5.78 -6.93 -15.96
CA VAL A 101 4.81 -6.34 -16.89
C VAL A 101 4.43 -4.91 -16.46
N SER A 102 4.13 -4.68 -15.18
CA SER A 102 3.89 -3.31 -14.67
C SER A 102 5.08 -2.38 -14.88
N TYR A 103 6.31 -2.87 -14.69
CA TYR A 103 7.53 -2.08 -14.89
C TYR A 103 7.76 -1.70 -16.37
N CYS A 104 7.56 -2.65 -17.28
CA CYS A 104 7.66 -2.47 -18.72
C CYS A 104 6.62 -1.46 -19.23
N LEU A 105 5.40 -1.51 -18.71
CA LEU A 105 4.31 -0.59 -19.06
C LEU A 105 4.45 0.80 -18.40
N ARG A 106 5.50 1.05 -17.62
CA ARG A 106 5.61 2.24 -16.77
C ARG A 106 4.40 2.45 -15.85
N ILE A 107 3.78 1.36 -15.41
CA ILE A 107 2.84 1.39 -14.29
C ILE A 107 3.62 1.58 -12.99
N THR A 108 4.78 0.92 -12.90
CA THR A 108 5.78 1.15 -11.85
C THR A 108 7.11 1.57 -12.46
N ASP A 109 7.93 2.25 -11.65
CA ASP A 109 9.28 2.66 -12.03
C ASP A 109 10.38 1.89 -11.27
N ILE A 110 9.98 0.91 -10.46
CA ILE A 110 10.90 -0.01 -9.76
C ILE A 110 11.12 -1.28 -10.57
N GLU A 111 12.38 -1.63 -10.79
CA GLU A 111 12.78 -2.88 -11.44
C GLU A 111 12.63 -4.08 -10.46
N PRO A 112 11.70 -5.01 -10.70
CA PRO A 112 11.38 -6.05 -9.73
C PRO A 112 12.45 -7.13 -9.60
N LEU A 113 13.10 -7.51 -10.70
CA LEU A 113 14.12 -8.58 -10.70
C LEU A 113 15.34 -8.18 -9.87
N LYS A 114 15.83 -6.94 -10.05
CA LYS A 114 16.96 -6.39 -9.29
C LYS A 114 16.77 -6.44 -7.77
N TYR A 115 15.53 -6.23 -7.30
CA TYR A 115 15.22 -6.19 -5.87
C TYR A 115 14.49 -7.43 -5.36
N ASN A 116 14.48 -8.53 -6.12
CA ASN A 116 13.79 -9.79 -5.76
C ASN A 116 12.32 -9.57 -5.37
N LEU A 117 11.61 -8.70 -6.10
CA LEU A 117 10.19 -8.44 -5.88
C LEU A 117 9.34 -9.52 -6.56
N LEU A 118 8.34 -10.02 -5.84
CA LEU A 118 7.57 -11.20 -6.24
C LEU A 118 6.26 -10.82 -6.94
N PHE A 119 6.06 -11.32 -8.15
CA PHE A 119 4.81 -11.15 -8.88
C PHE A 119 3.66 -11.86 -8.19
N GLU A 120 3.88 -13.04 -7.59
CA GLU A 120 2.79 -13.81 -6.97
C GLU A 120 2.24 -13.16 -5.71
N ARG A 121 2.98 -12.20 -5.15
CA ARG A 121 2.49 -11.35 -4.08
C ARG A 121 1.48 -10.32 -4.60
N PHE A 122 1.57 -9.94 -5.87
CA PHE A 122 0.61 -9.09 -6.56
C PHE A 122 -0.56 -9.89 -7.12
N LEU A 123 -0.27 -10.83 -8.03
CA LEU A 123 -1.25 -11.69 -8.69
C LEU A 123 -0.85 -13.15 -8.52
N ASN A 124 -1.65 -13.90 -7.78
CA ASN A 124 -1.39 -15.31 -7.51
C ASN A 124 -2.24 -16.19 -8.44
N PRO A 125 -1.63 -17.02 -9.31
CA PRO A 125 -2.39 -17.88 -10.23
C PRO A 125 -3.28 -18.90 -9.50
N ASP A 126 -2.89 -19.32 -8.29
CA ASP A 126 -3.65 -20.30 -7.51
C ASP A 126 -4.87 -19.68 -6.81
N ARG A 127 -5.04 -18.36 -6.90
CA ARG A 127 -6.19 -17.65 -6.31
C ARG A 127 -6.55 -16.39 -7.08
N ILE A 128 -7.66 -16.46 -7.81
CA ILE A 128 -8.21 -15.30 -8.53
C ILE A 128 -8.73 -14.27 -7.53
N SER A 129 -8.10 -13.09 -7.53
CA SER A 129 -8.56 -11.88 -6.85
C SER A 129 -8.31 -10.69 -7.75
N MET A 130 -9.13 -9.65 -7.64
CA MET A 130 -8.95 -8.44 -8.43
C MET A 130 -7.60 -7.77 -8.09
N PRO A 131 -6.84 -7.33 -9.10
CA PRO A 131 -5.63 -6.55 -8.88
C PRO A 131 -5.99 -5.19 -8.30
N ASP A 132 -5.22 -4.76 -7.31
CA ASP A 132 -5.32 -3.41 -6.72
C ASP A 132 -4.01 -2.66 -7.04
N ILE A 133 -4.06 -1.81 -8.07
CA ILE A 133 -2.95 -0.93 -8.45
C ILE A 133 -3.26 0.46 -7.91
N ASP A 134 -2.57 0.77 -6.82
CA ASP A 134 -2.55 2.08 -6.20
C ASP A 134 -1.60 3.02 -6.93
N ILE A 135 -2.05 4.24 -7.25
CA ILE A 135 -1.29 5.18 -8.06
C ILE A 135 -1.21 6.54 -7.39
N ASP A 136 0.02 7.07 -7.36
CA ASP A 136 0.32 8.37 -6.79
C ASP A 136 0.57 9.38 -7.92
N PHE A 137 -0.05 10.55 -7.83
CA PHE A 137 0.13 11.70 -8.72
C PHE A 137 0.59 12.92 -7.93
N ASP A 138 1.20 13.92 -8.59
CA ASP A 138 1.29 15.25 -7.98
C ASP A 138 -0.11 15.83 -7.75
N ASP A 139 -0.27 16.63 -6.68
CA ASP A 139 -1.58 17.06 -6.18
C ASP A 139 -2.41 17.76 -7.26
N ASP A 140 -1.80 18.71 -8.00
CA ASP A 140 -2.45 19.44 -9.10
C ASP A 140 -2.72 18.54 -10.32
N GLY A 141 -1.86 17.55 -10.52
CA GLY A 141 -1.94 16.61 -11.64
C GLY A 141 -3.06 15.59 -11.49
N ARG A 142 -3.37 15.17 -10.26
CA ARG A 142 -4.44 14.21 -9.96
C ARG A 142 -5.77 14.61 -10.61
N ASP A 143 -6.18 15.86 -10.44
CA ASP A 143 -7.47 16.34 -10.95
C ASP A 143 -7.50 16.39 -12.49
N LYS A 144 -6.36 16.64 -13.14
CA LYS A 144 -6.23 16.56 -14.60
C LYS A 144 -6.43 15.14 -15.10
N VAL A 145 -5.84 14.16 -14.41
CA VAL A 145 -6.00 12.74 -14.77
C VAL A 145 -7.44 12.30 -14.55
N LEU A 146 -8.09 12.70 -13.44
CA LEU A 146 -9.51 12.42 -13.21
C LEU A 146 -10.40 13.00 -14.30
N HIS A 147 -10.13 14.23 -14.74
CA HIS A 147 -10.85 14.85 -15.84
C HIS A 147 -10.65 14.07 -17.15
N TRP A 148 -9.42 13.69 -17.46
CA TRP A 148 -9.12 12.88 -18.64
C TRP A 148 -9.83 11.52 -18.61
N VAL A 149 -9.82 10.81 -17.47
CA VAL A 149 -10.50 9.52 -17.30
C VAL A 149 -12.01 9.68 -17.49
N ARG A 150 -12.60 10.75 -16.93
CA ARG A 150 -14.02 11.07 -17.13
C ARG A 150 -14.37 11.29 -18.60
N GLU A 151 -13.58 12.05 -19.34
CA GLU A 151 -13.82 12.32 -20.76
C GLU A 151 -13.62 11.06 -21.63
N LYS A 152 -12.59 10.25 -21.29
CA LYS A 152 -12.25 9.03 -22.03
C LYS A 152 -13.29 7.91 -21.86
N TYR A 153 -13.72 7.64 -20.63
CA TYR A 153 -14.61 6.51 -20.31
C TYR A 153 -16.08 6.91 -20.15
N GLY A 154 -16.38 8.21 -20.04
CA GLY A 154 -17.73 8.76 -19.92
C GLY A 154 -18.13 9.11 -18.49
N SER A 155 -18.82 10.25 -18.31
CA SER A 155 -19.07 10.80 -16.96
C SER A 155 -19.91 9.93 -16.05
N LYS A 156 -20.86 9.16 -16.60
CA LYS A 156 -21.70 8.23 -15.84
C LYS A 156 -21.02 6.90 -15.51
N ARG A 157 -19.88 6.62 -16.14
CA ARG A 157 -19.11 5.39 -15.94
C ARG A 157 -18.00 5.56 -14.91
N VAL A 158 -17.70 6.80 -14.53
CA VAL A 158 -16.62 7.13 -13.59
C VAL A 158 -17.19 7.85 -12.37
N ALA A 159 -16.95 7.32 -11.18
CA ALA A 159 -17.47 7.90 -9.94
C ALA A 159 -16.46 7.83 -8.80
N HIS A 160 -16.60 8.72 -7.82
CA HIS A 160 -15.95 8.58 -6.53
C HIS A 160 -16.54 7.41 -5.72
N LEU A 161 -15.78 6.93 -4.75
CA LEU A 161 -16.36 6.19 -3.62
C LEU A 161 -16.94 7.16 -2.60
N ILE A 162 -18.11 6.85 -2.03
CA ILE A 162 -18.62 7.57 -0.86
C ILE A 162 -17.87 7.13 0.39
N THR A 163 -17.72 8.06 1.31
CA THR A 163 -17.28 7.79 2.68
C THR A 163 -18.38 8.21 3.65
N PHE A 164 -18.54 7.43 4.71
CA PHE A 164 -19.47 7.73 5.80
C PHE A 164 -18.68 8.20 7.01
N GLY A 165 -18.79 9.48 7.34
CA GLY A 165 -18.21 10.02 8.57
C GLY A 165 -19.06 9.59 9.76
N THR A 166 -18.47 8.85 10.70
CA THR A 166 -19.13 8.41 11.92
C THR A 166 -18.74 9.28 13.11
N MET A 167 -19.59 9.29 14.14
CA MET A 167 -19.30 10.02 15.39
C MET A 167 -18.27 9.25 16.23
N ALA A 168 -16.99 9.60 16.10
CA ALA A 168 -15.93 9.13 16.99
C ALA A 168 -16.12 9.67 18.42
N ALA A 169 -15.54 9.00 19.42
CA ALA A 169 -15.71 9.31 20.86
C ALA A 169 -15.68 10.81 21.20
N LYS A 170 -14.62 11.54 20.79
CA LYS A 170 -14.49 12.99 21.03
C LYS A 170 -15.59 13.82 20.35
N MET A 171 -15.96 13.46 19.12
CA MET A 171 -17.03 14.14 18.37
C MET A 171 -18.40 13.87 18.99
N ALA A 172 -18.67 12.62 19.41
CA ALA A 172 -19.91 12.25 20.05
C ALA A 172 -20.17 13.10 21.31
N ILE A 173 -19.16 13.27 22.17
CA ILE A 173 -19.25 14.16 23.34
C ILE A 173 -19.54 15.60 22.92
N ARG A 174 -18.77 16.16 21.99
CA ARG A 174 -18.90 17.57 21.57
C ARG A 174 -20.26 17.88 20.98
N ASP A 175 -20.79 16.98 20.15
CA ASP A 175 -22.07 17.18 19.48
C ASP A 175 -23.25 17.06 20.43
N VAL A 176 -23.23 16.07 21.32
CA VAL A 176 -24.26 15.92 22.35
C VAL A 176 -24.20 17.11 23.32
N ALA A 177 -23.02 17.52 23.76
CA ALA A 177 -22.82 18.68 24.61
C ALA A 177 -23.41 19.95 23.98
N ARG A 178 -23.18 20.16 22.69
CA ARG A 178 -23.74 21.31 21.94
C ARG A 178 -25.27 21.28 21.91
N VAL A 179 -25.87 20.11 21.64
CA VAL A 179 -27.34 19.96 21.60
C VAL A 179 -27.96 20.17 22.99
N GLN A 180 -27.31 19.64 24.03
CA GLN A 180 -27.73 19.81 25.42
C GLN A 180 -27.33 21.14 26.05
N LYS A 181 -26.70 22.04 25.26
CA LYS A 181 -26.27 23.38 25.67
C LYS A 181 -25.31 23.38 26.88
N LEU A 182 -24.49 22.33 27.01
CA LEU A 182 -23.38 22.33 27.96
C LEU A 182 -22.35 23.39 27.55
N PRO A 183 -21.77 24.17 28.48
CA PRO A 183 -20.77 25.18 28.15
C PRO A 183 -19.59 24.59 27.36
N LEU A 184 -19.10 25.34 26.36
CA LEU A 184 -18.02 24.88 25.47
C LEU A 184 -16.76 24.46 26.25
N SER A 185 -16.43 25.18 27.34
CA SER A 185 -15.31 24.85 28.21
C SER A 185 -15.42 23.46 28.84
N GLU A 186 -16.63 23.05 29.25
CA GLU A 186 -16.88 21.71 29.80
C GLU A 186 -16.86 20.65 28.70
N ALA A 187 -17.47 20.94 27.54
CA ALA A 187 -17.43 20.03 26.40
C ALA A 187 -15.99 19.74 25.94
N ASP A 188 -15.14 20.78 25.89
CA ASP A 188 -13.73 20.63 25.55
C ASP A 188 -12.95 19.89 26.63
N ARG A 189 -13.19 20.17 27.91
CA ARG A 189 -12.60 19.43 29.03
C ARG A 189 -12.90 17.93 28.91
N LEU A 190 -14.17 17.57 28.76
CA LEU A 190 -14.59 16.17 28.60
C LEU A 190 -13.97 15.52 27.37
N SER A 191 -13.91 16.23 26.24
CA SER A 191 -13.28 15.70 25.02
C SER A 191 -11.78 15.44 25.16
N LYS A 192 -11.08 16.23 25.99
CA LYS A 192 -9.65 16.07 26.27
C LYS A 192 -9.34 14.90 27.22
N LEU A 193 -10.32 14.44 27.99
CA LEU A 193 -10.19 13.23 28.81
C LEU A 193 -10.12 11.96 27.96
N ILE A 194 -10.54 12.00 26.69
CA ILE A 194 -10.47 10.85 25.80
C ILE A 194 -9.01 10.63 25.34
N PRO A 195 -8.40 9.47 25.61
CA PRO A 195 -7.05 9.16 25.18
C PRO A 195 -6.86 9.29 23.66
N GLU A 196 -5.65 9.68 23.24
CA GLU A 196 -5.30 9.83 21.82
C GLU A 196 -4.85 8.49 21.21
N VAL A 197 -5.72 7.49 21.33
CA VAL A 197 -5.51 6.16 20.75
C VAL A 197 -6.41 6.00 19.53
N PRO A 198 -5.87 5.61 18.35
CA PRO A 198 -6.69 5.38 17.16
C PRO A 198 -7.80 4.35 17.42
N GLY A 199 -9.03 4.70 17.04
CA GLY A 199 -10.19 3.80 17.16
C GLY A 199 -10.73 3.61 18.58
N ILE A 200 -10.29 4.40 19.57
CA ILE A 200 -10.78 4.31 20.93
C ILE A 200 -12.29 4.58 21.01
N THR A 201 -12.99 3.70 21.72
CA THR A 201 -14.41 3.87 22.03
C THR A 201 -14.61 4.57 23.37
N LEU A 202 -15.77 5.21 23.57
CA LEU A 202 -16.13 5.80 24.87
C LEU A 202 -16.17 4.73 25.98
N ALA A 203 -16.60 3.51 25.65
CA ALA A 203 -16.60 2.39 26.59
C ALA A 203 -15.20 1.99 27.07
N GLU A 204 -14.20 2.03 26.18
CA GLU A 204 -12.80 1.78 26.54
C GLU A 204 -12.19 2.96 27.29
N ALA A 205 -12.46 4.19 26.86
CA ALA A 205 -12.00 5.40 27.53
C ALA A 205 -12.47 5.44 29.00
N LEU A 206 -13.73 5.06 29.27
CA LEU A 206 -14.29 4.97 30.63
C LEU A 206 -13.58 3.92 31.51
N LYS A 207 -13.01 2.88 30.93
CA LYS A 207 -12.22 1.87 31.67
C LYS A 207 -10.81 2.38 31.98
N GLN A 208 -10.23 3.17 31.05
CA GLN A 208 -8.85 3.63 31.14
C GLN A 208 -8.71 4.93 31.93
N VAL A 209 -9.74 5.78 31.96
CA VAL A 209 -9.69 7.13 32.53
C VAL A 209 -10.67 7.23 33.70
N PRO A 210 -10.19 7.09 34.96
CA PRO A 210 -11.05 7.16 36.15
C PRO A 210 -11.82 8.47 36.29
N GLU A 211 -11.24 9.59 35.83
CA GLU A 211 -11.90 10.91 35.86
C GLU A 211 -13.15 10.94 34.96
N LEU A 212 -13.07 10.38 33.74
CA LEU A 212 -14.22 10.31 32.84
C LEU A 212 -15.35 9.45 33.42
N LYS A 213 -14.98 8.35 34.09
CA LYS A 213 -15.93 7.50 34.81
C LYS A 213 -16.55 8.22 36.00
N PHE A 214 -15.76 9.01 36.74
CA PHE A 214 -16.27 9.83 37.82
C PHE A 214 -17.29 10.85 37.33
N GLU A 215 -17.03 11.54 36.21
CA GLU A 215 -17.98 12.48 35.61
C GLU A 215 -19.30 11.82 35.18
N LEU A 216 -19.22 10.57 34.70
CA LEU A 216 -20.40 9.78 34.37
C LEU A 216 -21.20 9.39 35.62
N ASP A 217 -20.54 8.84 36.64
CA ASP A 217 -21.20 8.22 37.80
C ASP A 217 -21.61 9.24 38.88
N LYS A 218 -20.83 10.30 39.05
CA LYS A 218 -20.92 11.26 40.18
C LYS A 218 -20.80 12.73 39.75
N GLY A 219 -20.62 13.01 38.46
CA GLY A 219 -20.54 14.36 37.94
C GLY A 219 -21.87 15.11 38.00
N LYS A 220 -21.89 16.33 37.47
CA LYS A 220 -23.12 17.12 37.35
C LYS A 220 -24.13 16.37 36.47
N PRO A 221 -25.45 16.42 36.76
CA PRO A 221 -26.46 15.71 35.97
C PRO A 221 -26.39 16.00 34.47
N GLU A 222 -26.07 17.23 34.09
CA GLU A 222 -25.91 17.66 32.70
C GLU A 222 -24.69 16.98 32.04
N VAL A 223 -23.58 16.86 32.77
CA VAL A 223 -22.35 16.21 32.28
C VAL A 223 -22.56 14.70 32.13
N SER A 224 -23.14 14.06 33.13
CA SER A 224 -23.47 12.62 33.09
C SER A 224 -24.43 12.31 31.94
N SER A 225 -25.45 13.15 31.74
CA SER A 225 -26.39 13.05 30.60
C SER A 225 -25.66 13.16 29.25
N VAL A 226 -24.72 14.08 29.10
CA VAL A 226 -23.93 14.21 27.87
C VAL A 226 -23.16 12.93 27.59
N ILE A 227 -22.44 12.39 28.59
CA ILE A 227 -21.63 11.18 28.41
C ILE A 227 -22.51 9.97 28.05
N LEU A 228 -23.63 9.77 28.77
CA LEU A 228 -24.57 8.67 28.50
C LEU A 228 -25.14 8.70 27.08
N ASN A 229 -25.51 9.89 26.60
CA ASN A 229 -26.07 10.02 25.26
C ASN A 229 -24.98 9.96 24.18
N ALA A 230 -23.76 10.42 24.48
CA ALA A 230 -22.62 10.27 23.59
C ALA A 230 -22.26 8.80 23.37
N ILE A 231 -22.31 7.96 24.40
CA ILE A 231 -22.10 6.49 24.28
C ILE A 231 -23.13 5.87 23.32
N LYS A 232 -24.39 6.31 23.38
CA LYS A 232 -25.45 5.78 22.51
C LYS A 232 -25.30 6.22 21.05
N LEU A 233 -24.76 7.41 20.82
CA LEU A 233 -24.61 8.00 19.49
C LEU A 233 -23.25 7.72 18.85
N GLU A 234 -22.26 7.29 19.62
CA GLU A 234 -20.96 6.84 19.12
C GLU A 234 -21.13 5.80 17.99
N GLY A 235 -20.40 5.99 16.91
CA GLY A 235 -20.47 5.11 15.73
C GLY A 235 -21.63 5.40 14.77
N SER A 236 -22.58 6.27 15.13
CA SER A 236 -23.64 6.68 14.21
C SER A 236 -23.07 7.44 13.01
N VAL A 237 -23.63 7.20 11.82
CA VAL A 237 -23.29 7.96 10.61
C VAL A 237 -23.80 9.38 10.75
N ARG A 238 -22.91 10.35 10.57
CA ARG A 238 -23.18 11.78 10.72
C ARG A 238 -23.32 12.49 9.37
N ASN A 239 -22.45 12.15 8.43
CA ASN A 239 -22.37 12.82 7.14
C ASN A 239 -21.80 11.87 6.10
N THR A 240 -21.99 12.26 4.85
CA THR A 240 -21.34 11.66 3.69
C THR A 240 -20.20 12.56 3.23
N GLY A 241 -19.15 11.94 2.69
CA GLY A 241 -18.07 12.60 1.97
C GLY A 241 -17.69 11.76 0.75
N THR A 242 -16.67 12.19 0.02
CA THR A 242 -16.04 11.37 -1.02
C THR A 242 -14.73 10.79 -0.49
N HIS A 243 -14.37 9.61 -0.97
CA HIS A 243 -13.08 9.02 -0.68
C HIS A 243 -11.99 9.86 -1.34
N ALA A 244 -10.92 10.14 -0.60
CA ALA A 244 -9.85 10.99 -1.09
C ALA A 244 -9.15 10.39 -2.32
N CYS A 245 -9.13 9.06 -2.45
CA CYS A 245 -8.38 8.40 -3.54
C CYS A 245 -9.27 7.54 -4.45
N GLY A 246 -10.40 7.09 -3.94
CA GLY A 246 -11.07 5.91 -4.47
C GLY A 246 -11.99 6.29 -5.61
N ILE A 247 -11.75 5.70 -6.77
CA ILE A 247 -12.56 5.87 -7.97
C ILE A 247 -13.04 4.51 -8.48
N ILE A 248 -14.15 4.53 -9.19
CA ILE A 248 -14.71 3.39 -9.92
C ILE A 248 -14.69 3.75 -11.39
N ILE A 249 -14.28 2.80 -12.24
CA ILE A 249 -14.42 2.89 -13.69
C ILE A 249 -15.27 1.69 -14.13
N GLY A 250 -16.50 1.97 -14.54
CA GLY A 250 -17.47 0.98 -15.02
C GLY A 250 -17.35 0.72 -16.51
N ARG A 251 -17.74 -0.48 -16.93
CA ARG A 251 -17.91 -0.85 -18.34
C ARG A 251 -19.07 -0.08 -18.99
N GLU A 252 -20.20 -0.02 -18.27
CA GLU A 252 -21.41 0.73 -18.62
C GLU A 252 -21.67 1.85 -17.60
N ASP A 253 -22.79 2.54 -17.74
CA ASP A 253 -23.26 3.53 -16.77
C ASP A 253 -23.44 2.88 -15.40
N LEU A 254 -22.90 3.52 -14.35
CA LEU A 254 -22.77 2.89 -13.03
C LEU A 254 -24.13 2.64 -12.37
N ASP A 255 -25.18 3.36 -12.76
CA ASP A 255 -26.54 3.21 -12.26
C ASP A 255 -27.21 1.88 -12.67
N HIS A 256 -26.65 1.16 -13.64
CA HIS A 256 -27.03 -0.23 -13.94
C HIS A 256 -26.58 -1.23 -12.87
N TYR A 257 -25.51 -0.90 -12.11
CA TYR A 257 -24.87 -1.82 -11.18
C TYR A 257 -25.02 -1.40 -9.72
N ILE A 258 -24.93 -0.09 -9.45
CA ILE A 258 -24.92 0.48 -8.11
C ILE A 258 -25.74 1.77 -8.04
N PRO A 259 -26.38 2.09 -6.90
CA PRO A 259 -26.94 3.41 -6.69
C PRO A 259 -25.83 4.46 -6.63
N VAL A 260 -26.02 5.58 -7.32
CA VAL A 260 -25.09 6.73 -7.33
C VAL A 260 -25.74 7.97 -6.71
N THR A 261 -24.92 8.89 -6.23
CA THR A 261 -25.32 10.22 -5.74
C THR A 261 -24.49 11.29 -6.43
N THR A 262 -24.99 12.52 -6.45
CA THR A 262 -24.25 13.66 -7.03
C THR A 262 -23.28 14.26 -6.01
N VAL A 263 -22.12 14.69 -6.49
CA VAL A 263 -21.11 15.39 -5.71
C VAL A 263 -21.01 16.82 -6.22
N LYS A 264 -21.23 17.80 -5.34
CA LYS A 264 -21.08 19.22 -5.69
C LYS A 264 -19.61 19.61 -5.74
N ASP A 265 -19.27 20.51 -6.65
CA ASP A 265 -17.95 21.13 -6.77
C ASP A 265 -16.79 20.12 -6.90
N SER A 266 -17.02 19.01 -7.62
CA SER A 266 -16.02 17.97 -7.87
C SER A 266 -15.78 17.75 -9.37
N VAL A 267 -14.58 17.25 -9.71
CA VAL A 267 -14.19 16.85 -11.08
C VAL A 267 -15.07 15.72 -11.59
N LEU A 268 -15.38 14.74 -10.73
CA LEU A 268 -16.35 13.69 -11.00
C LEU A 268 -17.70 14.06 -10.41
N GLU A 269 -18.75 13.98 -11.23
CA GLU A 269 -20.10 14.40 -10.88
C GLU A 269 -20.79 13.42 -9.91
N TYR A 270 -20.32 12.17 -9.87
CA TYR A 270 -20.99 11.08 -9.16
C TYR A 270 -20.10 10.46 -8.08
N ALA A 271 -20.76 9.93 -7.05
CA ALA A 271 -20.19 8.98 -6.10
C ALA A 271 -21.11 7.76 -5.95
N SER A 272 -20.54 6.58 -5.78
CA SER A 272 -21.28 5.39 -5.36
C SER A 272 -21.99 5.63 -4.04
N GLN A 273 -23.22 5.17 -3.82
CA GLN A 273 -23.83 5.18 -2.48
C GLN A 273 -23.40 3.96 -1.63
N TYR A 274 -22.73 2.99 -2.23
CA TYR A 274 -22.08 1.90 -1.52
C TYR A 274 -20.68 2.31 -1.05
N ASP A 275 -20.40 2.00 0.21
CA ASP A 275 -19.05 2.04 0.77
C ASP A 275 -18.11 1.15 -0.07
N GLY A 276 -16.84 1.55 -0.19
CA GLY A 276 -15.80 0.86 -0.94
C GLY A 276 -15.73 -0.66 -0.70
N LYS A 277 -16.02 -1.11 0.53
CA LYS A 277 -16.02 -2.55 0.87
C LYS A 277 -17.07 -3.39 0.12
N PHE A 278 -18.11 -2.76 -0.44
CA PHE A 278 -19.17 -3.43 -1.19
C PHE A 278 -18.99 -3.33 -2.70
N ILE A 279 -18.07 -2.50 -3.19
CA ILE A 279 -17.84 -2.29 -4.62
C ILE A 279 -17.25 -3.55 -5.26
N GLU A 280 -16.23 -4.12 -4.64
CA GLU A 280 -15.60 -5.34 -5.13
C GLU A 280 -16.56 -6.53 -5.16
N PRO A 281 -17.36 -6.83 -4.10
CA PRO A 281 -18.40 -7.86 -4.17
C PRO A 281 -19.37 -7.67 -5.33
N VAL A 282 -19.80 -6.42 -5.62
CA VAL A 282 -20.70 -6.10 -6.75
C VAL A 282 -20.06 -6.38 -8.12
N GLY A 283 -18.75 -6.68 -8.14
CA GLY A 283 -17.98 -6.98 -9.34
C GLY A 283 -17.36 -5.73 -9.96
N LEU A 284 -17.51 -4.55 -9.36
CA LEU A 284 -16.91 -3.33 -9.89
C LEU A 284 -15.47 -3.18 -9.42
N LEU A 285 -14.67 -2.61 -10.31
CA LEU A 285 -13.26 -2.36 -10.09
C LEU A 285 -13.07 -1.03 -9.37
N LYS A 286 -12.34 -1.06 -8.25
CA LYS A 286 -11.86 0.12 -7.54
C LYS A 286 -10.42 0.44 -7.97
N MET A 287 -10.11 1.71 -8.13
CA MET A 287 -8.75 2.21 -8.30
C MET A 287 -8.51 3.37 -7.35
N ASP A 288 -7.30 3.49 -6.80
CA ASP A 288 -6.96 4.58 -5.88
C ASP A 288 -6.00 5.57 -6.55
N PHE A 289 -6.49 6.78 -6.79
CA PHE A 289 -5.73 7.93 -7.31
C PHE A 289 -5.39 8.86 -6.15
N LEU A 290 -4.17 8.76 -5.64
CA LEU A 290 -3.69 9.54 -4.51
C LEU A 290 -2.93 10.79 -4.98
N GLY A 291 -3.24 11.94 -4.37
CA GLY A 291 -2.39 13.14 -4.47
C GLY A 291 -1.26 13.02 -3.46
N LEU A 292 -0.02 12.98 -3.93
CA LEU A 292 1.17 12.88 -3.10
C LEU A 292 1.99 14.15 -3.20
N LYS A 293 1.92 14.98 -2.15
CA LYS A 293 2.67 16.23 -2.00
C LYS A 293 4.17 16.09 -2.28
N THR A 294 4.77 14.95 -1.98
CA THR A 294 6.19 14.68 -2.29
C THR A 294 6.48 14.81 -3.78
N LEU A 295 5.60 14.32 -4.66
CA LEU A 295 5.74 14.43 -6.11
C LEU A 295 5.63 15.88 -6.55
N SER A 296 4.69 16.65 -5.98
CA SER A 296 4.57 18.09 -6.20
C SER A 296 5.89 18.82 -5.85
N ILE A 297 6.47 18.50 -4.68
CA ILE A 297 7.75 19.07 -4.21
C ILE A 297 8.89 18.73 -5.17
N ILE A 298 9.02 17.46 -5.59
CA ILE A 298 10.05 17.04 -6.56
C ILE A 298 9.88 17.82 -7.86
N LYS A 299 8.68 17.85 -8.42
CA LYS A 299 8.35 18.52 -9.68
C LYS A 299 8.72 20.01 -9.66
N ASP A 300 8.38 20.71 -8.58
CA ASP A 300 8.71 22.13 -8.44
C ASP A 300 10.21 22.35 -8.20
N THR A 301 10.87 21.44 -7.50
CA THR A 301 12.34 21.46 -7.34
C THR A 301 13.03 21.35 -8.70
N LEU A 302 12.60 20.40 -9.56
CA LEU A 302 13.15 20.25 -10.92
C LEU A 302 12.95 21.52 -11.78
N LYS A 303 11.74 22.11 -11.73
CA LYS A 303 11.47 23.39 -12.42
C LYS A 303 12.40 24.50 -11.94
N ASN A 304 12.65 24.59 -10.63
CA ASN A 304 13.51 25.61 -10.05
C ASN A 304 14.99 25.37 -10.40
N ILE A 305 15.45 24.12 -10.45
CA ILE A 305 16.80 23.77 -10.93
C ILE A 305 16.97 24.20 -12.39
N LYS A 306 15.99 23.91 -13.25
CA LYS A 306 16.02 24.33 -14.65
C LYS A 306 16.06 25.86 -14.80
N LYS A 307 15.24 26.58 -14.03
CA LYS A 307 15.21 28.05 -14.06
C LYS A 307 16.49 28.71 -13.52
N SER A 308 17.03 28.19 -12.42
CA SER A 308 18.16 28.81 -11.72
C SER A 308 19.52 28.42 -12.31
N LYS A 309 19.67 27.18 -12.78
CA LYS A 309 20.94 26.62 -13.25
C LYS A 309 20.95 26.23 -14.74
N GLY A 310 19.80 26.27 -15.42
CA GLY A 310 19.69 25.81 -16.81
C GLY A 310 19.80 24.29 -16.99
N ILE A 311 19.75 23.52 -15.90
CA ILE A 311 19.91 22.06 -15.92
C ILE A 311 18.53 21.41 -16.04
N ASP A 312 18.32 20.63 -17.10
CA ASP A 312 17.13 19.79 -17.27
C ASP A 312 17.43 18.40 -16.70
N LEU A 313 17.13 18.23 -15.41
CA LEU A 313 17.39 16.99 -14.69
C LEU A 313 16.20 16.02 -14.82
N ASP A 314 16.45 14.82 -15.31
CA ASP A 314 15.51 13.71 -15.19
C ASP A 314 15.71 13.00 -13.84
N ILE A 315 14.66 13.00 -13.01
CA ILE A 315 14.70 12.44 -11.67
C ILE A 315 14.63 10.91 -11.67
N ASP A 316 14.12 10.31 -12.75
CA ASP A 316 13.97 8.85 -12.86
C ASP A 316 15.29 8.16 -13.26
N THR A 317 16.29 8.94 -13.71
CA THR A 317 17.59 8.42 -14.15
C THR A 317 18.73 8.73 -13.18
N ILE A 318 18.44 9.20 -11.97
CA ILE A 318 19.48 9.51 -10.99
C ILE A 318 20.22 8.25 -10.53
N SER A 319 21.51 8.38 -10.26
CA SER A 319 22.32 7.25 -9.78
C SER A 319 22.00 6.91 -8.34
N PHE A 320 21.82 5.62 -8.05
CA PHE A 320 21.72 5.07 -6.69
C PHE A 320 23.06 4.94 -5.98
N GLU A 321 24.16 5.37 -6.59
CA GLU A 321 25.51 5.29 -6.01
C GLU A 321 26.01 6.65 -5.51
N ASP A 322 25.15 7.69 -5.49
CA ASP A 322 25.55 9.03 -5.08
C ASP A 322 25.96 9.09 -3.60
N GLU A 323 27.27 9.22 -3.36
CA GLU A 323 27.85 9.23 -2.02
C GLU A 323 27.34 10.41 -1.17
N LYS A 324 27.05 11.56 -1.78
CA LYS A 324 26.53 12.74 -1.07
C LYS A 324 25.15 12.47 -0.48
N THR A 325 24.30 11.76 -1.21
CA THR A 325 22.98 11.32 -0.76
C THR A 325 23.08 10.41 0.45
N TYR A 326 23.94 9.39 0.41
CA TYR A 326 24.14 8.50 1.57
C TYR A 326 24.80 9.19 2.77
N LYS A 327 25.72 10.13 2.53
CA LYS A 327 26.29 10.97 3.59
C LYS A 327 25.22 11.84 4.26
N LEU A 328 24.23 12.33 3.51
CA LEU A 328 23.11 13.09 4.06
C LEU A 328 22.27 12.22 5.00
N PHE A 329 21.89 11.01 4.59
CA PHE A 329 21.20 10.06 5.47
C PHE A 329 22.05 9.70 6.70
N SER A 330 23.34 9.43 6.52
CA SER A 330 24.27 9.06 7.59
C SER A 330 24.50 10.17 8.62
N ARG A 331 24.33 11.45 8.25
CA ARG A 331 24.34 12.58 9.20
C ARG A 331 22.98 12.78 9.88
N GLY A 332 21.92 12.09 9.44
CA GLY A 332 20.56 12.29 9.91
C GLY A 332 19.97 13.64 9.49
N ASP A 333 20.46 14.22 8.40
CA ASP A 333 20.01 15.52 7.87
C ASP A 333 18.70 15.38 7.06
N THR A 334 17.76 14.57 7.54
CA THR A 334 16.61 14.06 6.76
C THR A 334 15.32 14.85 6.95
N VAL A 335 15.37 16.07 7.50
CA VAL A 335 14.21 16.97 7.53
C VAL A 335 13.70 17.22 6.10
N ALA A 336 12.38 17.16 5.89
CA ALA A 336 11.74 17.24 4.56
C ALA A 336 12.08 16.09 3.59
N LEU A 337 12.58 14.95 4.09
CA LEU A 337 12.72 13.73 3.30
C LEU A 337 11.57 12.77 3.60
N PHE A 338 10.82 12.43 2.56
CA PHE A 338 9.67 11.54 2.65
C PHE A 338 9.98 10.27 3.47
N GLN A 339 9.13 9.93 4.45
CA GLN A 339 9.27 8.79 5.39
C GLN A 339 10.44 8.84 6.40
N PHE A 340 11.45 9.70 6.24
CA PHE A 340 12.68 9.66 7.05
C PHE A 340 12.86 10.83 8.04
N GLU A 341 11.83 11.65 8.28
CA GLU A 341 11.98 12.92 9.01
C GLU A 341 12.01 12.78 10.54
N SER A 342 11.39 11.72 11.09
CA SER A 342 11.18 11.60 12.54
C SER A 342 12.48 11.50 13.34
N ASP A 343 12.48 11.99 14.57
CA ASP A 343 13.65 12.03 15.46
C ASP A 343 14.28 10.64 15.69
N GLY A 344 13.44 9.63 15.93
CA GLY A 344 13.93 8.26 16.13
C GLY A 344 14.53 7.67 14.84
N MET A 345 13.91 7.91 13.67
CA MET A 345 14.45 7.46 12.39
C MET A 345 15.81 8.11 12.13
N ARG A 346 15.94 9.42 12.37
CA ARG A 346 17.21 10.14 12.27
C ARG A 346 18.30 9.56 13.15
N LYS A 347 17.96 9.17 14.39
CA LYS A 347 18.90 8.50 15.30
C LYS A 347 19.37 7.16 14.75
N HIS A 348 18.45 6.34 14.24
CA HIS A 348 18.81 5.04 13.66
C HIS A 348 19.67 5.19 12.41
N LEU A 349 19.34 6.12 11.50
CA LEU A 349 20.15 6.38 10.31
C LEU A 349 21.59 6.79 10.62
N LYS A 350 21.81 7.63 11.65
CA LYS A 350 23.16 8.03 12.10
C LYS A 350 24.01 6.83 12.54
N ASN A 351 23.38 5.84 13.16
CA ASN A 351 24.05 4.62 13.62
C ASN A 351 24.19 3.59 12.50
N LEU A 352 23.20 3.50 11.61
CA LEU A 352 23.18 2.58 10.47
C LEU A 352 24.20 2.97 9.41
N LYS A 353 24.40 4.28 9.18
CA LYS A 353 25.23 4.84 8.10
C LYS A 353 24.93 4.19 6.75
N PRO A 354 23.69 4.31 6.23
CA PRO A 354 23.25 3.60 5.02
C PRO A 354 24.23 3.86 3.87
N SER A 355 24.60 2.80 3.14
CA SER A 355 25.61 2.83 2.08
C SER A 355 25.14 2.20 0.77
N ARG A 356 23.95 1.59 0.78
CA ARG A 356 23.26 1.02 -0.38
C ARG A 356 21.76 1.27 -0.28
N PHE A 357 21.05 1.13 -1.39
CA PHE A 357 19.62 1.44 -1.46
C PHE A 357 18.78 0.49 -0.58
N GLU A 358 19.18 -0.78 -0.50
CA GLU A 358 18.54 -1.83 0.30
C GLU A 358 18.50 -1.48 1.80
N ASP A 359 19.49 -0.74 2.31
CA ASP A 359 19.48 -0.25 3.69
C ASP A 359 18.28 0.68 3.95
N LEU A 360 17.92 1.52 2.96
CA LEU A 360 16.78 2.43 3.06
C LEU A 360 15.46 1.65 2.99
N ILE A 361 15.37 0.66 2.09
CA ILE A 361 14.21 -0.24 1.98
C ILE A 361 13.97 -0.94 3.33
N ALA A 362 15.03 -1.49 3.94
CA ALA A 362 14.94 -2.14 5.24
C ALA A 362 14.51 -1.19 6.35
N MET A 363 15.00 0.05 6.38
CA MET A 363 14.59 1.02 7.39
C MET A 363 13.12 1.42 7.29
N VAL A 364 12.57 1.56 6.07
CA VAL A 364 11.11 1.79 5.86
C VAL A 364 10.27 0.64 6.43
N ALA A 365 10.77 -0.59 6.34
CA ALA A 365 10.10 -1.77 6.86
C ALA A 365 10.26 -1.90 8.40
N LEU A 366 11.47 -1.70 8.93
CA LEU A 366 11.81 -1.94 10.33
C LEU A 366 11.35 -0.84 11.29
N TYR A 367 11.25 0.42 10.85
CA TYR A 367 10.91 1.54 11.72
C TYR A 367 9.40 1.63 11.99
N ARG A 368 8.87 0.59 12.67
CA ARG A 368 7.47 0.41 13.05
C ARG A 368 7.38 -0.22 14.45
N PRO A 369 6.29 0.01 15.20
CA PRO A 369 6.08 -0.70 16.47
C PRO A 369 6.17 -2.22 16.29
N GLY A 370 7.00 -2.89 17.10
CA GLY A 370 7.37 -4.30 16.95
C GLY A 370 8.75 -4.48 16.32
N PRO A 371 8.93 -4.35 14.99
CA PRO A 371 10.22 -4.59 14.33
C PRO A 371 11.34 -3.63 14.73
N MET A 372 11.00 -2.49 15.34
CA MET A 372 11.99 -1.55 15.87
C MET A 372 12.97 -2.19 16.85
N GLU A 373 12.56 -3.28 17.52
CA GLU A 373 13.40 -4.06 18.43
C GLU A 373 14.58 -4.73 17.71
N TYR A 374 14.45 -5.02 16.41
CA TYR A 374 15.51 -5.64 15.60
C TYR A 374 16.48 -4.63 14.97
N ILE A 375 16.15 -3.34 15.00
CA ILE A 375 17.01 -2.30 14.39
C ILE A 375 18.43 -2.27 15.00
N PRO A 376 18.62 -2.39 16.33
CA PRO A 376 19.96 -2.49 16.92
C PRO A 376 20.78 -3.64 16.32
N ASN A 377 20.25 -4.86 16.27
CA ASN A 377 20.93 -6.01 15.67
C ASN A 377 21.21 -5.79 14.18
N PHE A 378 20.25 -5.24 13.43
CA PHE A 378 20.44 -4.91 12.02
C PHE A 378 21.64 -3.96 11.82
N ILE A 379 21.72 -2.93 12.66
CA ILE A 379 22.80 -1.94 12.64
C ILE A 379 24.14 -2.55 13.07
N ASP A 380 24.16 -3.39 14.09
CA ASP A 380 25.38 -4.02 14.59
C ASP A 380 25.93 -5.05 13.63
N ARG A 381 25.07 -5.89 13.03
CA ARG A 381 25.46 -6.86 12.00
C ARG A 381 25.99 -6.18 10.75
N LYS A 382 25.30 -5.15 10.26
CA LYS A 382 25.77 -4.36 9.12
C LYS A 382 27.18 -3.81 9.34
N ASN A 383 27.44 -3.26 10.53
CA ASN A 383 28.70 -2.63 10.86
C ASN A 383 29.77 -3.62 11.37
N GLY A 384 29.52 -4.93 11.31
CA GLY A 384 30.45 -5.96 11.76
C GLY A 384 30.70 -5.99 13.28
N ARG A 385 29.82 -5.36 14.08
CA ARG A 385 29.86 -5.43 15.55
C ARG A 385 29.19 -6.67 16.10
N GLU A 386 28.29 -7.28 15.33
CA GLU A 386 27.67 -8.57 15.57
C GLU A 386 27.90 -9.46 14.36
N LYS A 387 28.12 -10.77 14.57
CA LYS A 387 28.27 -11.72 13.47
C LYS A 387 26.91 -12.02 12.84
N ILE A 388 26.87 -12.12 11.52
CA ILE A 388 25.68 -12.61 10.81
C ILE A 388 25.61 -14.12 10.99
N GLU A 389 24.56 -14.60 11.65
CA GLU A 389 24.29 -16.02 11.84
C GLU A 389 22.93 -16.39 11.24
N TYR A 390 22.90 -17.56 10.61
CA TYR A 390 21.71 -18.15 10.02
C TYR A 390 21.38 -19.44 10.75
N ASP A 391 20.11 -19.68 11.02
CA ASP A 391 19.68 -20.92 11.66
C ASP A 391 20.01 -22.13 10.77
N VAL A 392 19.74 -22.02 9.48
CA VAL A 392 20.20 -22.96 8.45
C VAL A 392 20.92 -22.23 7.30
N PRO A 393 22.00 -22.78 6.73
CA PRO A 393 22.82 -22.11 5.71
C PRO A 393 22.03 -21.61 4.49
N GLU A 394 21.00 -22.33 4.09
CA GLU A 394 20.13 -22.03 2.95
C GLU A 394 19.39 -20.70 3.11
N MET A 395 19.25 -20.19 4.34
CA MET A 395 18.63 -18.87 4.58
C MET A 395 19.49 -17.70 4.08
N ALA A 396 20.80 -17.91 3.89
CA ALA A 396 21.71 -16.86 3.46
C ALA A 396 21.27 -16.25 2.11
N GLU A 397 20.78 -17.07 1.18
CA GLU A 397 20.35 -16.64 -0.16
C GLU A 397 19.36 -15.47 -0.14
N TYR A 398 18.41 -15.46 0.82
CA TYR A 398 17.38 -14.40 0.89
C TYR A 398 17.55 -13.42 2.04
N LEU A 399 18.38 -13.75 3.04
CA LEU A 399 18.58 -12.90 4.22
C LEU A 399 19.92 -12.16 4.22
N GLU A 400 20.83 -12.40 3.27
CA GLU A 400 22.09 -11.65 3.14
C GLU A 400 21.84 -10.14 2.97
N GLU A 401 20.85 -9.76 2.16
CA GLU A 401 20.48 -8.35 1.95
C GLU A 401 20.02 -7.64 3.25
N THR A 402 19.51 -8.39 4.22
CA THR A 402 19.01 -7.91 5.51
C THR A 402 19.84 -8.39 6.69
N TYR A 403 21.10 -8.75 6.44
CA TYR A 403 22.07 -9.12 7.48
C TYR A 403 21.58 -10.26 8.39
N GLY A 404 20.92 -11.26 7.82
CA GLY A 404 20.41 -12.44 8.54
C GLY A 404 19.12 -12.20 9.32
N ILE A 405 18.47 -11.05 9.16
CA ILE A 405 17.21 -10.72 9.83
C ILE A 405 16.07 -10.87 8.83
N THR A 406 14.99 -11.56 9.19
CA THR A 406 13.78 -11.60 8.36
C THR A 406 13.03 -10.28 8.51
N VAL A 407 12.92 -9.51 7.42
CA VAL A 407 12.33 -8.15 7.39
C VAL A 407 11.13 -8.07 6.45
N TYR A 408 11.06 -8.93 5.44
CA TYR A 408 10.03 -8.84 4.40
C TYR A 408 9.14 -10.08 4.34
N GLN A 409 7.89 -9.88 3.91
CA GLN A 409 6.96 -10.96 3.59
C GLN A 409 7.50 -11.83 2.45
N GLU A 410 8.11 -11.21 1.44
CA GLU A 410 8.72 -11.88 0.30
C GLU A 410 9.85 -12.83 0.72
N GLN A 411 10.62 -12.49 1.76
CA GLN A 411 11.65 -13.39 2.32
C GLN A 411 11.02 -14.64 2.95
N VAL A 412 9.95 -14.49 3.73
CA VAL A 412 9.22 -15.63 4.30
C VAL A 412 8.67 -16.53 3.18
N MET A 413 8.11 -15.93 2.13
CA MET A 413 7.62 -16.67 0.97
C MET A 413 8.75 -17.48 0.29
N LEU A 414 9.87 -16.83 -0.04
CA LEU A 414 11.01 -17.48 -0.69
C LEU A 414 11.64 -18.57 0.17
N LEU A 415 11.82 -18.30 1.47
CA LEU A 415 12.35 -19.28 2.41
C LEU A 415 11.41 -20.46 2.61
N SER A 416 10.09 -20.26 2.64
CA SER A 416 9.13 -21.36 2.72
C SER A 416 9.22 -22.31 1.52
N ARG A 417 9.48 -21.77 0.32
CA ARG A 417 9.70 -22.54 -0.91
C ARG A 417 11.03 -23.28 -0.86
N LYS A 418 12.11 -22.59 -0.47
CA LYS A 418 13.46 -23.15 -0.41
C LYS A 418 13.65 -24.22 0.65
N LEU A 419 13.17 -23.95 1.87
CA LEU A 419 13.36 -24.83 3.02
C LEU A 419 12.30 -25.93 3.05
N GLY A 420 11.03 -25.57 2.85
CA GLY A 420 9.88 -26.47 2.99
C GLY A 420 9.31 -27.00 1.68
N GLY A 421 9.87 -26.64 0.52
CA GLY A 421 9.37 -27.11 -0.78
C GLY A 421 7.99 -26.55 -1.15
N PHE A 422 7.55 -25.46 -0.51
CA PHE A 422 6.24 -24.87 -0.80
C PHE A 422 6.12 -24.46 -2.28
N THR A 423 4.92 -24.63 -2.82
CA THR A 423 4.50 -24.05 -4.08
C THR A 423 4.36 -22.52 -3.96
N ARG A 424 4.19 -21.85 -5.10
CA ARG A 424 3.95 -20.41 -5.14
C ARG A 424 2.66 -20.04 -4.37
N GLY A 425 1.58 -20.79 -4.57
CA GLY A 425 0.31 -20.62 -3.85
C GLY A 425 0.38 -20.88 -2.34
N GLU A 426 1.09 -21.93 -1.92
CA GLU A 426 1.26 -22.24 -0.48
C GLU A 426 2.04 -21.14 0.24
N SER A 427 3.09 -20.60 -0.38
CA SER A 427 3.86 -19.48 0.19
C SER A 427 3.03 -18.19 0.35
N ASP A 428 2.12 -17.90 -0.58
CA ASP A 428 1.20 -16.76 -0.43
C ASP A 428 0.12 -17.02 0.63
N SER A 429 -0.35 -18.27 0.74
CA SER A 429 -1.27 -18.69 1.80
C SER A 429 -0.63 -18.51 3.17
N LEU A 430 0.64 -18.89 3.33
CA LEU A 430 1.43 -18.65 4.54
C LEU A 430 1.47 -17.18 4.93
N ARG A 431 1.85 -16.30 3.99
CA ARG A 431 1.86 -14.85 4.22
C ARG A 431 0.48 -14.33 4.68
N LYS A 432 -0.60 -14.78 4.07
CA LYS A 432 -1.98 -14.36 4.42
C LYS A 432 -2.41 -14.89 5.78
N ALA A 433 -2.12 -16.15 6.08
CA ALA A 433 -2.40 -16.78 7.36
C ALA A 433 -1.67 -16.05 8.50
N MET A 434 -0.40 -15.69 8.27
CA MET A 434 0.42 -14.85 9.15
C MET A 434 -0.20 -13.47 9.36
N GLY A 435 -0.53 -12.75 8.28
CA GLY A 435 -1.09 -11.40 8.37
C GLY A 435 -2.47 -11.33 9.03
N LYS A 436 -3.33 -12.35 8.82
CA LYS A 436 -4.69 -12.42 9.39
C LYS A 436 -4.77 -13.20 10.71
N LYS A 437 -3.66 -13.71 11.23
CA LYS A 437 -3.59 -14.53 12.47
C LYS A 437 -4.56 -15.72 12.45
N LYS A 438 -4.63 -16.43 11.31
CA LYS A 438 -5.48 -17.61 11.17
C LYS A 438 -4.78 -18.84 11.76
N ILE A 439 -5.06 -19.14 13.02
CA ILE A 439 -4.37 -20.21 13.78
C ILE A 439 -4.50 -21.57 13.07
N ASP A 440 -5.72 -21.96 12.68
CA ASP A 440 -5.97 -23.26 12.04
C ASP A 440 -5.25 -23.42 10.70
N GLU A 441 -5.08 -22.33 9.94
CA GLU A 441 -4.37 -22.34 8.66
C GLU A 441 -2.85 -22.39 8.88
N MET A 442 -2.36 -21.69 9.90
CA MET A 442 -0.95 -21.72 10.32
C MET A 442 -0.52 -23.10 10.78
N GLU A 443 -1.34 -23.81 11.56
CA GLU A 443 -1.00 -25.17 12.03
C GLU A 443 -0.87 -26.18 10.88
N LYS A 444 -1.77 -26.11 9.88
CA LYS A 444 -1.70 -26.95 8.68
C LYS A 444 -0.42 -26.67 7.88
N LEU A 445 -0.12 -25.40 7.66
CA LEU A 445 1.08 -25.00 6.93
C LEU A 445 2.35 -25.34 7.70
N LYS A 446 2.33 -25.28 9.03
CA LYS A 446 3.46 -25.70 9.87
C LYS A 446 3.77 -27.17 9.66
N ALA A 447 2.77 -28.03 9.70
CA ALA A 447 2.96 -29.47 9.48
C ALA A 447 3.60 -29.73 8.10
N LEU A 448 3.05 -29.13 7.05
CA LEU A 448 3.58 -29.23 5.70
C LEU A 448 5.03 -28.70 5.59
N PHE A 449 5.33 -27.58 6.23
CA PHE A 449 6.66 -26.97 6.24
C PHE A 449 7.69 -27.88 6.90
N LEU A 450 7.35 -28.46 8.05
CA LEU A 450 8.24 -29.38 8.77
C LEU A 450 8.47 -30.68 7.97
N GLU A 451 7.44 -31.21 7.31
CA GLU A 451 7.57 -32.38 6.43
C GLU A 451 8.50 -32.08 5.25
N GLY A 452 8.32 -30.95 4.58
CA GLY A 452 9.19 -30.51 3.48
C GLY A 452 10.64 -30.28 3.92
N CYS A 453 10.83 -29.63 5.07
CA CYS A 453 12.17 -29.44 5.63
C CYS A 453 12.86 -30.76 6.00
N LYS A 454 12.08 -31.73 6.51
CA LYS A 454 12.57 -33.09 6.78
C LYS A 454 12.97 -33.81 5.48
N ALA A 455 12.17 -33.67 4.41
CA ALA A 455 12.53 -34.21 3.09
C ALA A 455 13.82 -33.57 2.52
N ASN A 456 14.08 -32.31 2.88
CA ASN A 456 15.31 -31.59 2.54
C ASN A 456 16.48 -31.84 3.52
N ASN A 457 16.36 -32.79 4.44
CA ASN A 457 17.38 -33.14 5.45
C ASN A 457 17.80 -31.98 6.36
N LEU A 458 16.91 -31.02 6.63
CA LEU A 458 17.19 -29.90 7.53
C LEU A 458 17.00 -30.30 9.01
N PRO A 459 17.84 -29.78 9.94
CA PRO A 459 17.72 -30.10 11.36
C PRO A 459 16.40 -29.59 11.95
N LEU A 460 15.57 -30.50 12.49
CA LEU A 460 14.22 -30.19 12.96
C LEU A 460 14.20 -29.06 14.01
N GLU A 461 15.11 -29.09 14.98
CA GLU A 461 15.20 -28.07 16.05
C GLU A 461 15.41 -26.66 15.49
N LYS A 462 16.27 -26.53 14.47
CA LYS A 462 16.55 -25.24 13.81
C LYS A 462 15.35 -24.77 12.99
N VAL A 463 14.69 -25.68 12.28
CA VAL A 463 13.51 -25.38 11.47
C VAL A 463 12.32 -24.97 12.36
N GLU A 464 12.13 -25.63 13.50
CA GLU A 464 11.10 -25.25 14.48
C GLU A 464 11.36 -23.85 15.06
N LYS A 465 12.62 -23.51 15.33
CA LYS A 465 13.01 -22.15 15.72
C LYS A 465 12.67 -21.15 14.61
N VAL A 466 13.03 -21.42 13.35
CA VAL A 466 12.72 -20.55 12.20
C VAL A 466 11.22 -20.29 12.11
N TRP A 467 10.40 -21.35 12.24
CA TRP A 467 8.94 -21.19 12.20
C TRP A 467 8.42 -20.32 13.35
N LYS A 468 8.93 -20.53 14.57
CA LYS A 468 8.56 -19.72 15.74
C LYS A 468 8.95 -18.25 15.56
N ASP A 469 10.12 -17.99 14.99
CA ASP A 469 10.58 -16.65 14.67
C ASP A 469 9.65 -15.99 13.62
N TRP A 470 9.20 -16.75 12.62
CA TRP A 470 8.21 -16.28 11.66
C TRP A 470 6.84 -16.01 12.27
N GLU A 471 6.36 -16.82 13.22
CA GLU A 471 5.10 -16.57 13.95
C GLU A 471 5.16 -15.27 14.77
N ALA A 472 6.29 -15.01 15.42
CA ALA A 472 6.52 -13.75 16.14
C ALA A 472 6.58 -12.56 15.18
N PHE A 473 7.27 -12.73 14.05
CA PHE A 473 7.45 -11.72 13.01
C PHE A 473 6.18 -11.44 12.19
N ALA A 474 5.30 -12.42 12.02
CA ALA A 474 4.06 -12.35 11.23
C ALA A 474 3.19 -11.13 11.56
N LYS A 475 3.20 -10.70 12.83
CA LYS A 475 2.49 -9.50 13.29
C LYS A 475 2.97 -8.21 12.64
N TYR A 476 4.18 -8.21 12.11
CA TYR A 476 4.91 -7.02 11.71
C TYR A 476 5.62 -7.15 10.35
N ALA A 477 5.43 -8.27 9.65
CA ALA A 477 6.03 -8.52 8.35
C ALA A 477 5.59 -7.46 7.33
N PHE A 478 6.55 -6.89 6.60
CA PHE A 478 6.29 -5.80 5.67
C PHE A 478 6.42 -6.20 4.20
N ASN A 479 5.67 -5.51 3.32
CA ASN A 479 5.72 -5.70 1.88
C ASN A 479 6.98 -5.04 1.31
N LYS A 480 7.92 -5.83 0.78
CA LYS A 480 9.17 -5.31 0.19
C LYS A 480 8.89 -4.42 -1.02
N SER A 481 7.95 -4.81 -1.88
CA SER A 481 7.58 -4.04 -3.08
C SER A 481 7.14 -2.62 -2.70
N HIS A 482 6.25 -2.51 -1.70
CA HIS A 482 5.78 -1.22 -1.19
C HIS A 482 6.90 -0.42 -0.50
N ALA A 483 7.74 -1.08 0.31
CA ALA A 483 8.89 -0.43 0.95
C ALA A 483 9.86 0.15 -0.08
N THR A 484 10.08 -0.58 -1.18
CA THR A 484 11.01 -0.19 -2.25
C THR A 484 10.53 1.08 -2.96
N CYS A 485 9.25 1.14 -3.31
CA CYS A 485 8.64 2.36 -3.89
C CYS A 485 8.79 3.58 -2.97
N TYR A 486 8.59 3.41 -1.66
CA TYR A 486 8.68 4.52 -0.71
C TYR A 486 10.12 4.96 -0.47
N ALA A 487 11.05 4.00 -0.39
CA ALA A 487 12.48 4.26 -0.30
C ALA A 487 12.99 4.98 -1.56
N TYR A 488 12.43 4.70 -2.73
CA TYR A 488 12.78 5.35 -3.99
C TYR A 488 12.46 6.85 -3.96
N LEU A 489 11.24 7.24 -3.55
CA LEU A 489 10.89 8.65 -3.37
C LEU A 489 11.73 9.35 -2.30
N ALA A 490 12.02 8.64 -1.20
CA ALA A 490 12.93 9.15 -0.18
C ALA A 490 14.34 9.39 -0.72
N TYR A 491 14.85 8.50 -1.57
CA TYR A 491 16.15 8.66 -2.21
C TYR A 491 16.17 9.83 -3.19
N GLN A 492 15.14 9.97 -4.04
CA GLN A 492 15.01 11.10 -4.97
C GLN A 492 15.01 12.44 -4.23
N THR A 493 14.21 12.57 -3.17
CA THR A 493 14.20 13.80 -2.34
C THR A 493 15.55 14.05 -1.67
N ALA A 494 16.23 13.01 -1.19
CA ALA A 494 17.55 13.12 -0.59
C ALA A 494 18.63 13.54 -1.60
N PHE A 495 18.58 12.99 -2.81
CA PHE A 495 19.49 13.32 -3.91
C PHE A 495 19.36 14.78 -4.32
N LEU A 496 18.13 15.25 -4.49
CA LEU A 496 17.85 16.66 -4.77
C LEU A 496 18.39 17.55 -3.65
N LYS A 497 18.13 17.20 -2.38
CA LYS A 497 18.61 17.98 -1.23
C LYS A 497 20.15 17.98 -1.11
N ALA A 498 20.80 16.86 -1.43
CA ALA A 498 22.25 16.72 -1.33
C ALA A 498 23.00 17.49 -2.43
N ASN A 499 22.43 17.53 -3.64
CA ASN A 499 23.09 18.08 -4.83
C ASN A 499 22.57 19.47 -5.24
N TYR A 500 21.35 19.82 -4.84
CA TYR A 500 20.63 21.05 -5.21
C TYR A 500 19.93 21.65 -3.98
N ARG A 501 20.70 21.97 -2.95
CA ARG A 501 20.19 22.41 -1.64
C ARG A 501 19.44 23.75 -1.63
N ALA A 502 19.76 24.65 -2.57
CA ALA A 502 19.33 26.06 -2.55
C ALA A 502 17.88 26.24 -3.00
#